data_AF-A0A958J5S7-F1
#
_entry.id   AF-A0A958J5S7-F1
#
_cell.length_a   1.000
_cell.length_b   1.000
_cell.length_c   1.000
_cell.angle_alpha   90.00
_cell.angle_beta   90.00
_cell.angle_gamma   90.00
#
_symmetry.space_group_name_H-M   'P 1'
#
loop_
_entity.id
_entity.type
_entity.pdbx_description
1 polymer ?
#
loop_
_entity_poly.entity_id
_entity_poly.type
_entity_poly.pdbx_seq_one_letter_code
_entity_poly.pdbx_strand_id
1 'polypeptide(L)' 'MKYWKSVLLFLALLVVIQPQEMYGFGKNKVRYKSFTWKYIQSTHFDIYFYEGGQDIAEFAAA' A
#
# COMPACT_ATOMS: atom_id res chain seq x y z
N MET A 1 -49.32 -1.46 20.94
CA MET A 1 -48.70 -0.23 20.36
C MET A 1 -47.89 0.61 21.37
N LYS A 2 -47.65 0.18 22.61
CA LYS A 2 -46.98 1.00 23.63
C LYS A 2 -45.46 1.18 23.42
N TYR A 3 -44.80 0.21 22.79
CA TYR A 3 -43.33 0.15 22.69
C TYR A 3 -42.78 0.48 21.29
N TRP A 4 -43.65 0.84 20.35
CA TRP A 4 -43.26 1.07 18.94
C TRP A 4 -42.18 2.16 18.80
N LYS A 5 -42.29 3.25 19.60
CA LYS A 5 -41.28 4.31 19.62
C LYS A 5 -39.92 3.82 20.12
N SER A 6 -39.92 2.93 21.12
CA SER A 6 -38.70 2.30 21.66
C SER A 6 -38.07 1.33 20.65
N VAL A 7 -38.90 0.59 19.91
CA VAL A 7 -38.46 -0.29 18.81
C VAL A 7 -37.84 0.54 17.68
N LEU A 8 -38.48 1.64 17.27
CA LEU A 8 -37.93 2.55 16.26
C LEU A 8 -36.62 3.20 16.73
N LEU A 9 -36.53 3.58 18.01
CA LEU A 9 -35.31 4.16 18.57
C LEU A 9 -34.16 3.12 18.56
N PHE A 10 -34.47 1.87 18.92
CA PHE A 10 -33.51 0.78 18.91
C PHE A 10 -33.03 0.44 17.48
N LEU A 11 -33.96 0.41 16.52
CA LEU A 11 -33.63 0.23 15.10
C LEU A 11 -32.78 1.38 14.56
N ALA A 12 -33.07 2.62 14.94
CA ALA A 12 -32.25 3.77 14.58
C ALA A 12 -30.84 3.69 15.18
N LEU A 13 -30.71 3.21 16.41
CA LEU A 13 -29.41 3.00 17.07
C LEU A 13 -28.55 1.93 16.39
N LEU A 14 -29.17 0.87 15.84
CA LEU A 14 -28.45 -0.18 15.12
C LEU A 14 -27.80 0.32 13.81
N VAL A 15 -28.35 1.37 13.19
CA VAL A 15 -27.79 1.95 11.95
C VAL A 15 -26.47 2.71 12.18
N VAL A 16 -26.22 3.16 13.42
CA VAL A 16 -25.03 3.95 13.77
C VAL A 16 -23.77 3.07 13.89
N ILE A 17 -23.92 1.76 14.08
CA ILE A 17 -22.80 0.82 14.18
C ILE A 17 -22.36 0.41 12.77
N GLN A 18 -21.56 1.25 12.12
CA GLN A 18 -20.89 0.91 10.88
C GLN A 18 -19.54 0.23 11.20
N PRO A 19 -19.21 -0.92 10.59
CA PRO A 19 -17.87 -1.48 10.70
C PRO A 19 -16.89 -0.51 10.01
N GLN A 20 -15.92 0.02 10.76
CA GLN A 20 -14.83 0.77 10.14
C GLN A 20 -13.87 -0.22 9.49
N GLU A 21 -13.69 -0.12 8.17
CA GLU A 21 -12.65 -0.88 7.47
C GLU A 21 -11.27 -0.38 7.92
N MET A 22 -10.67 -1.07 8.88
CA MET A 22 -9.22 -0.98 9.12
C MET A 22 -8.53 -1.65 7.94
N TYR A 23 -8.24 -0.88 6.89
CA TYR A 23 -7.28 -1.32 5.88
C TYR A 23 -5.94 -1.53 6.58
N GLY A 24 -5.64 -2.79 6.93
CA GLY A 24 -4.34 -3.15 7.50
C GLY A 24 -3.22 -2.60 6.62
N PHE A 25 -2.30 -1.88 7.22
CA PHE A 25 -1.05 -1.51 6.56
C PHE A 25 -0.37 -2.80 6.05
N GLY A 26 0.16 -2.77 4.83
CA GLY A 26 0.94 -3.89 4.29
C GLY A 26 0.33 -4.65 3.11
N LYS A 27 -0.48 -4.01 2.25
CA LYS A 27 -0.61 -4.52 0.88
C LYS A 27 0.67 -4.17 0.12
N ASN A 28 1.60 -5.12 -0.01
CA ASN A 28 2.72 -4.99 -0.94
C ASN A 28 2.13 -4.66 -2.32
N LYS A 29 2.39 -3.45 -2.83
CA LYS A 29 2.05 -3.10 -4.21
C LYS A 29 2.98 -3.89 -5.12
N VAL A 30 2.62 -5.13 -5.43
CA VAL A 30 3.25 -5.91 -6.49
C VAL A 30 2.95 -5.15 -7.79
N ARG A 31 3.93 -4.39 -8.27
CA ARG A 31 3.82 -3.71 -9.56
C ARG A 31 4.15 -4.73 -10.64
N TYR A 32 3.15 -5.18 -11.37
CA TYR A 32 3.32 -5.94 -12.62
C TYR A 32 3.83 -4.99 -13.73
N LYS A 33 5.04 -4.46 -13.58
CA LYS A 33 5.76 -3.74 -14.64
C LYS A 33 6.93 -4.62 -15.08
N SER A 34 7.11 -4.75 -16.39
CA SER A 34 8.33 -5.33 -16.93
C SER A 34 9.47 -4.34 -16.73
N PHE A 35 10.50 -4.75 -15.99
CA PHE A 35 11.70 -3.94 -15.76
C PHE A 35 12.81 -4.41 -16.69
N THR A 36 13.37 -3.49 -17.47
CA THR A 36 14.64 -3.71 -18.18
C THR A 36 15.77 -3.37 -17.24
N TRP A 37 16.34 -4.40 -16.63
CA TRP A 37 17.45 -4.25 -15.69
C TRP A 37 18.77 -3.99 -16.42
N LYS A 38 19.59 -3.15 -15.80
CA LYS A 38 21.00 -2.89 -16.15
C LYS A 38 21.83 -3.04 -14.88
N TYR A 39 23.14 -3.17 -15.03
CA TYR A 39 24.06 -3.19 -13.89
C TYR A 39 25.33 -2.39 -14.16
N ILE A 40 25.93 -1.88 -13.09
CA ILE A 40 27.29 -1.33 -13.05
C ILE A 40 28.12 -2.26 -12.16
N GLN A 41 29.21 -2.80 -12.69
CA GLN A 41 30.17 -3.56 -11.90
C GLN A 41 31.18 -2.61 -11.25
N SER A 42 31.28 -2.63 -9.92
CA SER A 42 32.30 -1.89 -9.17
C SER A 42 33.35 -2.85 -8.60
N THR A 43 34.35 -2.31 -7.88
CA THR A 43 35.42 -3.10 -7.25
C THR A 43 34.89 -4.11 -6.23
N HIS A 44 33.81 -3.78 -5.51
CA HIS A 44 33.35 -4.56 -4.37
C HIS A 44 31.92 -5.10 -4.51
N PHE A 45 31.09 -4.52 -5.38
CA PHE A 45 29.70 -4.95 -5.57
C PHE A 45 29.16 -4.58 -6.96
N ASP A 46 28.17 -5.34 -7.41
CA ASP A 46 27.40 -5.02 -8.61
C ASP A 46 26.16 -4.19 -8.24
N ILE A 47 25.93 -3.12 -8.98
CA ILE A 47 24.81 -2.19 -8.75
C ILE A 47 23.76 -2.43 -9.82
N TYR A 48 22.65 -3.05 -9.45
CA TYR A 48 21.53 -3.31 -10.35
C TYR A 48 20.51 -2.16 -10.30
N PHE A 49 20.11 -1.66 -11.46
CA PHE A 49 19.14 -0.57 -11.58
C PHE A 49 18.24 -0.75 -12.79
N TYR A 50 17.13 -0.02 -12.81
CA TYR A 50 16.20 0.07 -13.94
C TYR A 50 15.93 1.54 -14.28
N GLU A 51 15.04 1.78 -15.25
CA GLU A 51 14.61 3.11 -15.71
C GLU A 51 14.50 4.16 -14.58
N GLY A 52 15.23 5.26 -14.73
CA GLY A 52 15.28 6.38 -13.76
C GLY A 52 16.31 6.21 -12.63
N GLY A 53 17.00 5.07 -12.54
CA GLY A 53 17.99 4.80 -11.50
C GLY A 53 19.45 5.05 -11.88
N GLN A 54 19.74 5.49 -13.11
CA GLN A 54 21.11 5.58 -13.63
C GLN A 54 21.99 6.54 -12.83
N ASP A 55 21.54 7.78 -12.62
CA ASP A 55 22.33 8.80 -11.91
C ASP A 55 22.70 8.37 -10.48
N ILE A 56 21.78 7.69 -9.80
CA ILE A 56 22.00 7.16 -8.44
C ILE A 56 22.95 5.97 -8.49
N ALA A 57 22.83 5.10 -9.50
CA ALA A 57 23.71 3.96 -9.67
C ALA A 57 25.15 4.40 -9.98
N GLU A 58 25.33 5.42 -10.82
CA GLU A 58 26.64 6.02 -11.11
C GLU A 58 27.24 6.69 -9.88
N PHE A 59 26.44 7.42 -9.10
CA PHE A 59 26.87 7.99 -7.82
C PHE A 59 27.32 6.92 -6.82
N ALA A 60 26.59 5.80 -6.72
CA ALA A 60 26.92 4.70 -5.82
C ALA A 60 28.13 3.85 -6.30
N ALA A 61 28.50 3.96 -7.57
CA ALA A 61 29.62 3.24 -8.18
C ALA A 61 30.97 3.96 -8.01
N ALA A 62 30.95 5.26 -7.70
CA ALA A 62 32.12 6.09 -7.46
C ALA A 62 32.78 5.78 -6.11
#